data_AF-A0AAU7U9R0-F1
#
_entry.id   AF-A0AAU7U9R0-F1
#
_cell.length_a   1.000
_cell.length_b   1.000
_cell.length_c   1.000
_cell.angle_alpha   90.00
_cell.angle_beta   90.00
_cell.angle_gamma   90.00
#
_symmetry.space_group_name_H-M   'P 1'
#
loop_
_entity.id
_entity.type
_entity.pdbx_description
1 polymer ?
#
loop_
_entity_poly.entity_id
_entity_poly.type
_entity_poly.pdbx_seq_one_letter_code
_entity_poly.pdbx_strand_id
1 'polypeptide(L)'
;MKKHLVRLTDDDRTELRVFTRSGTRSAQAITRARLLVMADEQGESRNDADIARALGVTVHTVEVTRKRYVQHGLQAVLQRAPRKDKGVPQKVDGRVEAQLITLACSDTPNGEPAWTLQMLGDALVR
;
A
#
# COMPACT_ATOMS: atom_id res chain seq x y z
N MET A 1 -9.51 -4.90 -24.62
CA MET A 1 -10.70 -5.38 -23.89
C MET A 1 -10.53 -5.16 -22.39
N LYS A 2 -11.56 -4.67 -21.70
CA LYS A 2 -11.57 -4.53 -20.24
C LYS A 2 -11.65 -5.94 -19.62
N LYS A 3 -10.64 -6.35 -18.81
CA LYS A 3 -10.63 -7.68 -18.17
C LYS A 3 -11.52 -7.76 -16.92
N HIS A 4 -11.76 -6.64 -16.25
CA HIS A 4 -12.54 -6.56 -15.01
C HIS A 4 -13.62 -5.48 -15.19
N LEU A 5 -14.85 -5.92 -15.46
CA LEU A 5 -16.02 -5.06 -15.61
C LEU A 5 -16.58 -4.74 -14.23
N VAL A 6 -16.82 -3.46 -13.95
CA VAL A 6 -17.43 -3.02 -12.68
C VAL A 6 -18.94 -2.95 -12.88
N ARG A 7 -19.68 -3.70 -12.08
CA ARG A 7 -21.14 -3.61 -11.98
C ARG A 7 -21.47 -3.38 -10.51
N LEU A 8 -21.81 -2.15 -10.17
CA LEU A 8 -22.15 -1.81 -8.79
C LEU A 8 -23.53 -2.35 -8.44
N THR A 9 -23.68 -2.89 -7.23
CA THR A 9 -24.99 -3.16 -6.65
C THR A 9 -25.64 -1.85 -6.17
N ASP A 10 -26.94 -1.87 -5.94
CA ASP A 10 -27.63 -0.68 -5.42
C ASP A 10 -27.15 -0.29 -4.01
N ASP A 11 -26.77 -1.29 -3.20
CA ASP A 11 -26.12 -1.09 -1.90
C ASP A 11 -24.76 -0.40 -2.06
N ASP A 12 -23.91 -0.90 -2.97
CA ASP A 12 -22.60 -0.31 -3.24
C ASP A 12 -22.72 1.13 -3.74
N ARG A 13 -23.70 1.42 -4.60
CA ARG A 13 -23.98 2.79 -5.07
C ARG A 13 -24.40 3.70 -3.93
N THR A 14 -25.27 3.22 -3.05
CA THR A 14 -25.74 3.98 -1.89
C THR A 14 -24.58 4.28 -0.95
N GLU A 15 -23.75 3.29 -0.65
CA GLU A 15 -22.56 3.46 0.17
C GLU A 15 -21.57 4.45 -0.47
N LEU A 16 -21.27 4.31 -1.77
CA LEU A 16 -20.35 5.21 -2.49
C LEU A 16 -20.85 6.67 -2.52
N ARG A 17 -22.16 6.90 -2.62
CA ARG A 17 -22.75 8.26 -2.53
C ARG A 17 -22.52 8.88 -1.16
N VAL A 18 -22.73 8.12 -0.09
CA VAL A 18 -22.45 8.60 1.28
C VAL A 18 -20.94 8.82 1.47
N PHE A 19 -20.13 7.88 0.99
CA PHE A 19 -18.68 7.88 1.15
C PHE A 19 -18.02 9.09 0.49
N THR A 20 -18.44 9.43 -0.73
CA THR A 20 -17.89 10.57 -1.51
C THR A 20 -18.31 11.94 -0.98
N ARG A 21 -19.38 12.01 -0.17
CA ARG A 21 -19.85 13.24 0.49
C ARG A 21 -19.18 13.50 1.85
N SER A 22 -18.59 12.48 2.47
CA SER A 22 -17.98 12.60 3.79
C SER A 22 -16.55 13.17 3.70
N GLY A 23 -16.30 14.30 4.39
CA GLY A 23 -15.01 15.02 4.35
C GLY A 23 -13.89 14.43 5.23
N THR A 24 -14.15 13.38 6.02
CA THR A 24 -13.20 12.83 7.01
C THR A 24 -12.40 11.63 6.49
N ARG A 25 -12.52 11.29 5.21
CA ARG A 25 -11.88 10.13 4.59
C ARG A 25 -10.59 10.52 3.85
N SER A 26 -9.68 9.56 3.69
CA SER A 26 -8.44 9.80 2.94
C SER A 26 -8.73 10.16 1.48
N ALA A 27 -7.94 11.08 0.92
CA ALA A 27 -8.07 11.50 -0.48
C ALA A 27 -8.03 10.31 -1.45
N GLN A 28 -7.16 9.33 -1.21
CA GLN A 28 -7.06 8.12 -2.04
C GLN A 28 -8.36 7.29 -2.04
N ALA A 29 -9.00 7.14 -0.87
CA ALA A 29 -10.24 6.40 -0.77
C ALA A 29 -11.39 7.12 -1.50
N ILE A 30 -11.46 8.45 -1.39
CA ILE A 30 -12.46 9.26 -2.10
C ILE A 30 -12.25 9.17 -3.61
N THR A 31 -10.99 9.28 -4.08
CA THR A 31 -10.67 9.15 -5.51
C THR A 31 -11.06 7.79 -6.05
N ARG A 32 -10.76 6.70 -5.33
CA ARG A 32 -11.16 5.34 -5.73
C ARG A 32 -12.67 5.13 -5.70
N ALA A 33 -13.37 5.74 -4.75
CA ALA A 33 -14.83 5.71 -4.72
C ALA A 33 -15.43 6.38 -5.96
N ARG A 34 -14.96 7.59 -6.31
CA ARG A 34 -15.39 8.30 -7.54
C ARG A 34 -15.05 7.49 -8.80
N LEU A 35 -13.89 6.87 -8.82
CA LEU A 35 -13.45 5.99 -9.92
C LEU A 35 -14.42 4.85 -10.15
N LEU A 36 -14.87 4.15 -9.10
CA LEU A 36 -15.85 3.07 -9.23
C LEU A 36 -17.19 3.57 -9.75
N VAL A 37 -17.65 4.73 -9.30
CA VAL A 37 -18.90 5.35 -9.81
C VAL A 37 -18.79 5.65 -11.31
N MET A 38 -17.68 6.23 -11.76
CA MET A 38 -17.47 6.54 -13.18
C MET A 38 -17.25 5.29 -14.05
N ALA A 39 -16.73 4.21 -13.45
CA ALA A 39 -16.46 2.95 -14.12
C ALA A 39 -17.64 1.96 -14.13
N ASP A 40 -18.72 2.27 -13.41
CA ASP A 40 -19.91 1.41 -13.33
C ASP A 40 -20.55 1.24 -14.71
N GLU A 41 -20.60 0.01 -15.21
CA GLU A 41 -21.12 -0.33 -16.55
C GLU A 41 -22.63 -0.10 -16.67
N GLN A 42 -23.35 -0.06 -15.54
CA GLN A 42 -24.77 0.31 -15.49
C GLN A 42 -24.98 1.82 -15.25
N GLY A 43 -23.90 2.57 -15.01
CA GLY A 43 -23.91 4.00 -14.78
C GLY A 43 -23.29 4.75 -15.95
N GLU A 44 -22.30 5.59 -15.66
CA GLU A 44 -21.63 6.41 -16.69
C GLU A 44 -20.77 5.57 -17.65
N SER A 45 -20.35 4.37 -17.24
CA SER A 45 -19.59 3.42 -18.06
C SER A 45 -18.40 4.04 -18.82
N ARG A 46 -17.70 5.00 -18.20
CA ARG A 46 -16.61 5.72 -18.87
C ARG A 46 -15.45 4.77 -19.21
N ASN A 47 -14.66 5.15 -20.22
CA ASN A 47 -13.42 4.45 -20.51
C ASN A 47 -12.34 4.82 -19.48
N ASP A 48 -11.34 3.94 -19.31
CA ASP A 48 -10.32 4.11 -18.29
C ASP A 48 -9.45 5.36 -18.49
N ALA A 49 -9.22 5.78 -19.74
CA ALA A 49 -8.43 6.95 -20.06
C ALA A 49 -9.13 8.26 -19.63
N ASP A 50 -10.45 8.34 -19.81
CA ASP A 50 -11.25 9.48 -19.41
C ASP A 50 -11.42 9.56 -17.90
N ILE A 51 -11.58 8.40 -17.23
CA ILE A 51 -11.59 8.33 -15.77
C ILE A 51 -10.24 8.78 -15.20
N ALA A 52 -9.14 8.27 -15.76
CA ALA A 52 -7.78 8.65 -15.40
C ALA A 52 -7.55 10.15 -15.53
N ARG A 53 -7.96 10.74 -16.66
CA ARG A 53 -7.86 12.18 -16.91
C ARG A 53 -8.72 13.00 -15.95
N ALA A 54 -9.97 12.59 -15.73
CA ALA A 54 -10.90 13.31 -14.86
C ALA A 54 -10.49 13.31 -13.38
N LEU A 55 -9.82 12.25 -12.92
CA LEU A 55 -9.40 12.10 -11.54
C LEU A 55 -7.91 12.40 -11.30
N GLY A 56 -7.15 12.74 -12.34
CA GLY A 56 -5.72 12.99 -12.24
C GLY A 56 -4.89 11.77 -11.81
N VAL A 57 -5.31 10.56 -12.20
CA VAL A 57 -4.63 9.30 -11.87
C VAL A 57 -4.14 8.60 -13.13
N THR A 58 -3.31 7.58 -12.98
CA THR A 58 -2.87 6.75 -14.12
C THR A 58 -3.96 5.75 -14.52
N VAL A 59 -3.99 5.36 -15.80
CA VAL A 59 -4.86 4.27 -16.29
C VAL A 59 -4.65 2.97 -15.50
N HIS A 60 -3.40 2.67 -15.15
CA HIS A 60 -3.08 1.52 -14.31
C HIS A 60 -3.79 1.54 -12.94
N THR A 61 -3.94 2.73 -12.34
CA THR A 61 -4.69 2.89 -11.09
C THR A 61 -6.16 2.54 -11.27
N VAL A 62 -6.76 2.90 -12.41
CA VAL A 62 -8.14 2.52 -12.77
C VAL A 62 -8.25 1.00 -12.88
N GLU A 63 -7.37 0.37 -13.66
CA GLU A 63 -7.37 -1.08 -13.85
C GLU A 63 -7.24 -1.86 -12.53
N VAL A 64 -6.28 -1.47 -11.68
CA VAL A 64 -6.05 -2.12 -10.38
C VAL A 64 -7.25 -1.91 -9.46
N THR A 65 -7.85 -0.72 -9.46
CA THR A 65 -9.03 -0.42 -8.63
C THR A 65 -10.23 -1.27 -9.05
N ARG A 66 -10.50 -1.38 -10.36
CA ARG A 66 -11.57 -2.24 -10.88
C ARG A 66 -11.32 -3.71 -10.55
N LYS A 67 -10.10 -4.20 -10.80
CA LYS A 67 -9.70 -5.57 -10.45
C LYS A 67 -9.94 -5.85 -8.97
N ARG A 68 -9.53 -4.93 -8.10
CA ARG A 68 -9.68 -5.07 -6.65
C ARG A 68 -11.14 -5.11 -6.22
N TYR A 69 -12.01 -4.28 -6.82
CA TYR A 69 -13.45 -4.35 -6.60
C TYR A 69 -14.03 -5.71 -7.02
N VAL A 70 -13.75 -6.14 -8.26
CA VAL A 70 -14.29 -7.41 -8.79
C VAL A 70 -13.83 -8.63 -7.99
N GLN A 71 -12.60 -8.62 -7.47
CA GLN A 71 -12.03 -9.76 -6.75
C GLN A 71 -12.31 -9.76 -5.24
N HIS A 72 -12.48 -8.59 -4.62
CA HIS A 72 -12.49 -8.45 -3.17
C HIS A 72 -13.60 -7.53 -2.62
N GLY A 73 -14.47 -7.02 -3.48
CA GLY A 73 -15.62 -6.19 -3.11
C GLY A 73 -15.28 -4.72 -2.78
N LEU A 74 -16.32 -3.97 -2.42
CA LEU A 74 -16.26 -2.52 -2.19
C LEU A 74 -15.33 -2.14 -1.03
N GLN A 75 -15.42 -2.82 0.11
CA GLN A 75 -14.62 -2.51 1.29
C GLN A 75 -13.11 -2.66 1.03
N ALA A 76 -12.71 -3.62 0.20
CA ALA A 76 -11.32 -3.77 -0.19
C ALA A 76 -10.79 -2.56 -0.95
N VAL A 77 -11.64 -1.83 -1.68
CA VAL A 77 -11.25 -0.61 -2.40
C VAL A 77 -11.18 0.60 -1.48
N LEU A 78 -12.17 0.75 -0.60
CA LEU A 78 -12.31 1.91 0.29
C LEU A 78 -11.35 1.87 1.48
N GLN A 79 -10.98 0.67 1.94
CA GLN A 79 -10.09 0.50 3.08
C GLN A 79 -8.65 0.22 2.64
N ARG A 80 -7.71 0.79 3.40
CA ARG A 80 -6.30 0.45 3.28
C ARG A 80 -6.11 -0.95 3.87
N ALA A 81 -5.56 -1.87 3.08
CA ALA A 81 -5.19 -3.18 3.61
C ALA A 81 -4.15 -2.99 4.72
N PRO A 82 -4.26 -3.72 5.85
CA PRO A 82 -3.21 -3.73 6.85
C PRO A 82 -1.91 -4.17 6.17
N ARG A 83 -0.79 -3.55 6.57
CA ARG A 83 0.50 -3.95 5.99
C ARG A 83 0.82 -5.38 6.44
N LYS A 84 1.26 -6.22 5.51
CA LYS A 84 1.58 -7.64 5.79
C LYS A 84 2.78 -7.81 6.74
N ASP A 85 3.65 -6.82 6.78
CA ASP A 85 4.82 -6.72 7.65
C ASP A 85 4.50 -6.18 9.05
N LYS A 86 3.23 -5.85 9.33
CA LYS A 86 2.80 -5.40 10.65
C LYS A 86 3.01 -6.54 11.66
N GLY A 87 4.05 -6.41 12.50
CA GLY A 87 4.40 -7.41 13.50
C GLY A 87 5.44 -8.43 13.06
N VAL A 88 6.09 -8.24 11.89
CA VAL A 88 7.32 -8.99 11.59
C VAL A 88 8.37 -8.58 12.64
N PRO A 89 8.90 -9.54 13.43
CA PRO A 89 9.91 -9.23 14.43
C PRO A 89 11.10 -8.54 13.78
N GLN A 90 11.66 -7.53 14.44
CA GLN A 90 12.89 -6.92 13.98
C GLN A 90 13.98 -7.98 13.96
N LYS A 91 14.69 -8.10 12.83
CA LYS A 91 15.81 -9.05 12.69
C LYS A 91 16.97 -8.69 13.61
N VAL A 92 17.14 -7.40 13.87
CA VAL A 92 18.04 -6.84 14.87
C VAL A 92 17.15 -6.50 16.05
N ASP A 93 17.12 -7.38 17.04
CA ASP A 93 16.41 -7.13 18.29
C ASP A 93 17.32 -6.42 19.29
N GLY A 94 16.79 -6.00 20.44
CA GLY A 94 17.57 -5.27 21.44
C GLY A 94 18.78 -6.03 21.98
N ARG A 95 18.81 -7.37 21.89
CA ARG A 95 19.98 -8.16 22.26
C ARG A 95 21.08 -8.02 21.21
N VAL A 96 20.73 -8.13 19.93
CA VAL A 96 21.67 -7.91 18.82
C VAL A 96 22.17 -6.46 18.84
N GLU A 97 21.32 -5.47 19.13
CA GLU A 97 21.74 -4.07 19.27
C GLU A 97 22.74 -3.89 20.42
N ALA A 98 22.48 -4.45 21.60
CA ALA A 98 23.40 -4.36 22.73
C ALA A 98 24.77 -4.97 22.41
N GLN A 99 24.79 -6.14 21.75
CA GLN A 99 26.03 -6.78 21.31
C GLN A 99 26.77 -5.93 20.26
N LEU A 100 26.06 -5.36 19.29
CA LEU A 100 26.62 -4.48 18.28
C LEU A 100 27.24 -3.22 18.91
N ILE A 101 26.57 -2.61 19.89
CA ILE A 101 27.08 -1.43 20.61
C ILE A 101 28.35 -1.79 21.38
N THR A 102 28.35 -2.87 22.16
CA THR A 102 29.54 -3.33 22.88
C THR A 102 30.71 -3.57 21.92
N LEU A 103 30.45 -4.20 20.78
CA LEU A 103 31.46 -4.48 19.78
C LEU A 103 32.01 -3.20 19.14
N ALA A 104 31.14 -2.28 18.73
CA ALA A 104 31.56 -1.01 18.12
C ALA A 104 32.34 -0.10 19.08
N CYS A 105 32.15 -0.27 20.40
CA CYS A 105 32.93 0.43 21.43
C CYS A 105 34.24 -0.28 21.81
N SER A 106 34.54 -1.44 21.22
CA SER A 106 35.79 -2.19 21.46
C SER A 106 36.84 -1.91 20.38
N ASP A 107 38.09 -2.31 20.67
CA ASP A 107 39.18 -2.17 19.72
C ASP A 107 38.90 -2.94 18.42
N THR A 108 39.20 -2.29 17.31
CA THR A 108 39.04 -2.85 15.98
C THR A 108 40.05 -4.00 15.75
N PRO A 109 39.61 -5.11 15.13
CA PRO A 109 40.53 -6.17 14.79
C PRO A 109 41.54 -5.70 13.74
N ASN A 110 42.73 -6.27 13.78
CA ASN A 110 43.82 -6.04 12.81
C ASN A 110 44.35 -4.59 12.74
N GLY A 111 44.06 -3.75 13.75
CA GLY A 111 44.57 -2.38 13.80
C GLY A 111 43.93 -1.42 12.78
N GLU A 112 42.77 -1.78 12.25
CA GLU A 112 41.99 -0.91 11.37
C GLU A 112 41.55 0.36 12.11
N PRO A 113 41.49 1.54 11.45
CA PRO A 113 41.18 2.80 12.12
C PRO A 113 39.70 2.90 12.57
N ALA A 114 38.82 2.04 12.06
CA ALA A 114 37.40 2.02 12.42
C ALA A 114 36.74 0.67 12.09
N TRP A 115 35.63 0.38 12.77
CA TRP A 115 34.76 -0.74 12.43
C TRP A 115 34.08 -0.51 11.08
N THR A 116 34.19 -1.47 10.17
CA THR A 116 33.34 -1.52 8.98
C THR A 116 32.09 -2.36 9.23
N LEU A 117 31.04 -2.15 8.45
CA LEU A 117 29.78 -2.90 8.58
C LEU A 117 30.00 -4.42 8.41
N GLN A 118 30.94 -4.82 7.54
CA GLN A 118 31.26 -6.21 7.29
C GLN A 118 32.03 -6.84 8.45
N MET A 119 32.99 -6.12 9.03
CA MET A 119 33.70 -6.57 10.24
C MET A 119 32.76 -6.76 11.43
N LEU A 120 31.80 -5.85 11.62
CA LEU A 120 30.78 -5.98 12.66
C LEU A 120 29.91 -7.22 12.40
N GLY A 121 29.47 -7.43 11.16
CA GLY A 121 28.71 -8.61 10.76
C GLY A 121 29.46 -9.93 11.02
N ASP A 122 30.71 -10.02 10.59
CA ASP A 122 31.54 -11.22 10.76
C ASP A 122 31.83 -11.52 12.23
N ALA A 123 31.98 -10.50 13.07
CA ALA A 123 32.19 -10.65 14.50
C ALA A 123 30.90 -10.99 15.28
N LEU A 124 29.73 -10.59 14.78
CA LEU A 124 28.42 -10.89 15.38
C LEU A 124 27.90 -12.31 15.07
N VAL A 125 28.35 -12.93 13.98
CA VAL A 125 27.86 -14.24 13.49
C VAL A 125 28.76 -15.41 13.93
N ARG A 126 29.74 -15.17 14.80
CA ARG A 126 30.66 -16.20 15.33
C ARG A 126 30.03 -17.18 16.31
#